data_AF-A0A6N7C8V4-F1
#
_entry.id   AF-A0A6N7C8V4-F1
#
_cell.length_a   1.000
_cell.length_b   1.000
_cell.length_c   1.000
_cell.angle_alpha   90.00
_cell.angle_beta   90.00
_cell.angle_gamma   90.00
#
_symmetry.space_group_name_H-M   'P 1'
#
loop_
_entity.id
_entity.type
_entity.pdbx_description
1 polymer ?
#
loop_
_entity_poly.entity_id
_entity_poly.type
_entity_poly.pdbx_seq_one_letter_code
_entity_poly.pdbx_strand_id
1 'polypeptide(L)'
;MTSSGNPVSAIVEFLPHARDIGFHLIIARRSGGAARAMYEPVIARLRDLQSTGLVMSGNREEGNLIGTVRPSAMPPGRGTLVNRAGTGLIQLAWMPPL
;
A
#
# COMPACT_ATOMS: atom_id res chain seq x y z
N MET A 1 6.82 -25.67 3.70
CA MET A 1 7.71 -25.75 2.52
C MET A 1 8.26 -24.35 2.30
N THR A 2 9.59 -24.23 2.41
CA THR A 2 10.45 -23.03 2.37
C THR A 2 9.92 -21.77 3.09
N SER A 3 10.35 -21.60 4.34
CA SER A 3 10.45 -20.30 5.03
C SER A 3 11.53 -19.43 4.36
N SER A 4 11.43 -19.17 3.05
CA SER A 4 12.13 -18.04 2.46
C SER A 4 11.39 -16.80 2.96
N GLY A 5 12.00 -16.06 3.89
CA GLY A 5 11.47 -14.77 4.34
C GLY A 5 11.10 -13.90 3.14
N ASN A 6 10.13 -12.99 3.33
CA ASN A 6 9.74 -12.03 2.29
C ASN A 6 11.04 -11.42 1.71
N PRO A 7 11.33 -11.58 0.40
CA PRO A 7 12.61 -11.21 -0.20
C PRO A 7 12.88 -9.70 -0.10
N VAL A 8 11.81 -8.92 0.13
CA VAL A 8 11.84 -7.47 0.29
C VAL A 8 12.07 -7.07 1.76
N SER A 9 12.15 -8.01 2.70
CA SER A 9 12.43 -7.70 4.11
C SER A 9 13.81 -7.09 4.33
N ALA A 10 14.80 -7.45 3.50
CA ALA A 10 16.16 -6.92 3.61
C ALA A 10 16.23 -5.40 3.38
N ILE A 11 15.24 -4.80 2.71
CA ILE A 11 15.26 -3.36 2.43
C ILE A 11 14.58 -2.50 3.50
N VAL A 12 13.95 -3.12 4.51
CA VAL A 12 13.16 -2.41 5.53
C VAL A 12 13.98 -1.38 6.31
N GLU A 13 15.24 -1.72 6.60
CA GLU A 13 16.15 -0.84 7.35
C GLU A 13 16.56 0.42 6.57
N PHE A 14 16.49 0.39 5.23
CA PHE A 14 16.84 1.54 4.38
C PHE A 14 15.66 2.46 4.10
N LEU A 15 14.41 2.01 4.31
CA LEU A 15 13.21 2.83 4.10
C LEU A 15 13.22 4.20 4.80
N PRO A 16 13.75 4.37 6.03
CA PRO A 16 13.80 5.67 6.69
C PRO A 16 14.77 6.64 5.99
N HIS A 17 15.81 6.10 5.35
CA HIS A 17 16.87 6.83 4.65
C HIS A 17 16.58 6.96 3.15
N ALA A 18 15.43 6.48 2.68
CA ALA A 18 15.10 6.36 1.26
C ALA A 18 15.28 7.68 0.49
N ARG A 19 14.97 8.82 1.10
CA ARG A 19 15.18 10.15 0.51
C ARG A 19 16.67 10.46 0.28
N ASP A 20 17.53 10.12 1.24
CA ASP A 20 18.95 10.47 1.21
C ASP A 20 19.71 9.63 0.17
N ILE A 21 19.24 8.41 -0.09
CA ILE A 21 19.85 7.47 -1.03
C ILE A 21 19.14 7.44 -2.42
N GLY A 22 18.11 8.26 -2.63
CA GLY A 22 17.34 8.26 -3.89
C GLY A 22 16.56 6.97 -4.15
N PHE A 23 16.14 6.28 -3.09
CA PHE A 23 15.41 5.01 -3.17
C PHE A 23 13.88 5.23 -3.14
N HIS A 24 13.16 4.53 -4.02
CA HIS A 24 11.70 4.56 -4.06
C HIS A 24 11.14 3.13 -4.10
N LEU A 25 10.31 2.80 -3.11
CA LEU A 25 9.58 1.53 -3.07
C LEU A 25 8.11 1.77 -3.46
N ILE A 26 7.69 1.18 -4.57
CA ILE A 26 6.30 1.17 -5.01
C ILE A 26 5.80 -0.28 -4.93
N ILE A 27 4.75 -0.51 -4.16
CA ILE A 27 4.17 -1.84 -3.98
C ILE A 27 2.68 -1.83 -4.29
N ALA A 28 2.21 -2.90 -4.92
CA ALA A 28 0.81 -3.19 -5.10
C ALA A 28 0.51 -4.57 -4.52
N ARG A 29 -0.66 -4.72 -3.90
CA ARG A 29 -1.11 -6.00 -3.35
C ARG A 29 -2.61 -6.16 -3.52
N ARG A 30 -3.06 -7.40 -3.57
CA ARG A 30 -4.49 -7.72 -3.62
C ARG A 30 -5.17 -7.34 -2.31
N SER A 31 -6.46 -6.99 -2.39
CA SER A 31 -7.27 -6.65 -1.22
C SER A 31 -7.54 -7.83 -0.31
N GLY A 32 -7.56 -9.07 -0.82
CA GLY A 32 -7.79 -10.26 -0.01
C GLY A 32 -6.68 -10.48 1.03
N GLY A 33 -7.06 -10.63 2.29
CA GLY A 33 -6.13 -10.79 3.42
C GLY A 33 -5.33 -9.52 3.74
N ALA A 34 -5.80 -8.36 3.29
CA ALA A 34 -5.13 -7.09 3.51
C ALA A 34 -4.96 -6.74 4.97
N ALA A 35 -5.97 -6.97 5.79
CA ALA A 35 -5.92 -6.70 7.23
C ALA A 35 -4.71 -7.36 7.90
N ARG A 36 -4.38 -8.60 7.51
CA ARG A 36 -3.26 -9.37 8.06
C ARG A 36 -1.92 -8.91 7.48
N ALA A 37 -1.88 -8.66 6.18
CA ALA A 37 -0.64 -8.23 5.53
C ALA A 37 -0.17 -6.84 6.00
N MET A 38 -1.06 -6.01 6.56
CA MET A 38 -0.67 -4.72 7.14
C MET A 38 0.34 -4.84 8.29
N TYR A 39 0.52 -6.03 8.87
CA TYR A 39 1.51 -6.32 9.90
C TYR A 39 2.84 -6.85 9.33
N GLU A 40 2.93 -7.10 8.02
CA GLU A 40 4.21 -7.48 7.41
C GLU A 40 5.24 -6.34 7.55
N PRO A 41 6.52 -6.63 7.86
CA PRO A 41 7.51 -5.61 8.23
C PRO A 41 7.64 -4.45 7.24
N VAL A 42 7.64 -4.75 5.94
CA VAL A 42 7.74 -3.76 4.87
C VAL A 42 6.54 -2.80 4.89
N ILE A 43 5.32 -3.34 4.99
CA ILE A 43 4.09 -2.54 4.95
C ILE A 43 3.92 -1.75 6.24
N ALA A 44 4.21 -2.37 7.39
CA ALA A 44 4.22 -1.70 8.69
C ALA A 44 5.19 -0.51 8.68
N ARG A 45 6.41 -0.71 8.18
CA ARG A 45 7.39 0.39 8.10
C ARG A 45 6.94 1.52 7.17
N LEU A 46 6.37 1.20 6.01
CA LEU A 46 5.82 2.21 5.10
C LEU A 46 4.68 3.02 5.73
N ARG A 47 3.84 2.38 6.55
CA ARG A 47 2.77 3.03 7.32
C ARG A 47 3.35 3.98 8.37
N ASP A 48 4.37 3.55 9.12
CA ASP A 48 5.02 4.37 10.14
C ASP A 48 5.67 5.62 9.53
N LEU A 49 6.21 5.50 8.31
CA LEU A 49 6.78 6.63 7.55
C LEU A 49 5.72 7.58 6.95
N GLN A 50 4.43 7.27 7.15
CA GLN A 50 3.30 8.00 6.58
C GLN A 50 3.39 8.13 5.05
N SER A 51 3.75 7.01 4.40
CA SER A 51 3.85 6.93 2.95
C SER A 51 2.50 7.18 2.28
N THR A 52 2.51 7.75 1.08
CA THR A 52 1.29 7.90 0.27
C THR A 52 0.76 6.51 -0.09
N GLY A 53 -0.55 6.32 0.02
CA GLY A 53 -1.21 5.05 -0.25
C GLY A 53 -2.49 5.21 -1.04
N LEU A 54 -2.86 4.17 -1.78
CA LEU A 54 -4.10 4.11 -2.55
C LEU A 54 -4.89 2.88 -2.15
N VAL A 55 -6.15 3.09 -1.73
CA VAL A 55 -7.09 2.00 -1.44
C VAL A 55 -8.09 1.92 -2.60
N MET A 56 -8.00 0.84 -3.38
CA MET A 56 -8.90 0.57 -4.51
C MET A 56 -10.04 -0.39 -4.09
N SER A 57 -10.73 -0.95 -5.08
CA SER A 57 -11.86 -1.87 -4.87
C SER A 57 -11.48 -3.04 -3.96
N GLY A 58 -12.35 -3.38 -3.00
CA GLY A 58 -12.13 -4.48 -2.08
C GLY A 58 -13.30 -4.72 -1.12
N ASN A 59 -13.15 -5.69 -0.22
CA ASN A 59 -14.17 -6.06 0.76
C ASN A 59 -14.01 -5.24 2.06
N ARG A 60 -15.10 -4.62 2.53
CA ARG A 60 -15.14 -3.81 3.76
C ARG A 60 -14.73 -4.59 5.02
N GLU A 61 -14.87 -5.92 5.02
CA GLU A 61 -14.47 -6.80 6.11
C GLU A 61 -12.95 -6.80 6.38
N GLU A 62 -12.13 -6.33 5.43
CA GLU A 62 -10.70 -6.11 5.62
C GLU A 62 -10.39 -4.97 6.62
N GLY A 63 -11.39 -4.19 7.01
CA GLY A 63 -11.23 -3.08 7.95
C GLY A 63 -10.45 -1.90 7.35
N ASN A 64 -9.81 -1.12 8.22
CA ASN A 64 -9.06 0.06 7.81
C ASN A 64 -7.68 -0.34 7.27
N LEU A 65 -7.38 0.00 6.02
CA LEU A 65 -6.12 -0.40 5.37
C LEU A 65 -5.06 0.70 5.43
N ILE A 66 -5.39 1.91 4.99
CA ILE A 66 -4.50 3.07 4.98
C ILE A 66 -5.24 4.24 5.60
N GLY A 67 -4.69 4.79 6.68
CA GLY A 67 -5.40 5.75 7.53
C GLY A 67 -6.70 5.17 8.06
N THR A 68 -7.81 5.88 7.86
CA THR A 68 -9.16 5.46 8.25
C THR A 68 -9.96 4.83 7.11
N VAL A 69 -9.34 4.62 5.95
CA VAL A 69 -10.04 4.18 4.74
C VAL A 69 -10.32 2.68 4.79
N ARG A 70 -11.62 2.34 4.73
CA ARG A 70 -12.10 0.98 4.49
C ARG A 70 -12.36 0.77 3.00
N PRO A 71 -11.88 -0.32 2.39
CA PRO A 71 -12.16 -0.62 0.99
C PRO A 71 -13.65 -0.91 0.80
N SER A 72 -14.12 -0.68 -0.42
CA SER A 72 -15.48 -0.98 -0.86
C SER A 72 -15.49 -1.25 -2.36
N ALA A 73 -16.59 -1.81 -2.88
CA ALA A 73 -16.72 -2.06 -4.31
C ALA A 73 -16.62 -0.76 -5.11
N MET A 74 -15.69 -0.71 -6.06
CA MET A 74 -15.45 0.44 -6.92
C MET A 74 -15.17 0.01 -8.37
N PRO A 75 -15.48 0.85 -9.38
CA PRO A 75 -15.09 0.60 -10.77
C PRO A 75 -13.58 0.47 -10.95
N PRO A 76 -13.10 -0.17 -12.04
CA PRO A 76 -11.68 -0.22 -12.37
C PRO A 76 -11.03 1.17 -12.40
N GLY A 77 -9.84 1.29 -11.82
CA GLY A 77 -9.09 2.54 -11.73
C GLY A 77 -9.58 3.53 -10.66
N ARG A 78 -10.74 3.31 -10.03
CA ARG A 78 -11.23 4.16 -8.93
C ARG A 78 -10.59 3.74 -7.60
N GLY A 79 -10.18 4.73 -6.80
CA GLY A 79 -9.66 4.47 -5.46
C GLY A 79 -9.51 5.73 -4.60
N THR A 80 -9.34 5.54 -3.30
CA THR A 80 -9.11 6.62 -2.34
C THR A 80 -7.62 6.78 -2.08
N LEU A 81 -7.07 7.93 -2.49
CA LEU A 81 -5.69 8.33 -2.23
C LEU A 81 -5.59 8.91 -0.81
N VAL A 82 -4.61 8.43 -0.05
CA VAL A 82 -4.28 8.88 1.30
C VAL A 82 -2.84 9.35 1.30
N ASN A 83 -2.61 10.60 1.66
CA ASN A 83 -1.28 11.16 1.85
C ASN A 83 -1.29 12.16 3.02
N ARG A 84 -0.15 12.82 3.27
CA ARG A 84 -0.03 13.82 4.34
C ARG A 84 -0.91 15.06 4.13
N ALA A 85 -1.27 15.38 2.88
CA ALA A 85 -2.12 16.52 2.55
C ALA A 85 -3.62 16.22 2.75
N GLY A 86 -4.01 14.94 2.76
CA GLY A 86 -5.37 14.53 3.04
C GLY A 86 -5.76 13.20 2.42
N THR A 87 -7.07 12.96 2.41
CA THR A 87 -7.69 11.77 1.84
C THR A 87 -8.70 12.20 0.78
N GLY A 88 -8.62 11.63 -0.42
CA GLY A 88 -9.48 12.02 -1.54
C GLY A 88 -9.73 10.89 -2.53
N LEU A 89 -10.92 10.85 -3.11
CA LEU A 89 -11.29 9.89 -4.16
C LEU A 89 -10.68 10.32 -5.50
N ILE A 90 -9.96 9.42 -6.15
CA ILE A 90 -9.30 9.67 -7.44
C ILE A 90 -9.66 8.60 -8.47
N GLN A 91 -9.44 8.92 -9.74
CA GLN A 91 -9.51 7.98 -10.85
C GLN A 91 -8.12 7.89 -11.49
N LEU A 92 -7.55 6.69 -11.53
CA LEU A 92 -6.30 6.44 -12.24
C LEU A 92 -6.49 6.53 -13.75
N ALA A 93 -5.48 7.06 -14.44
CA ALA A 93 -5.39 7.00 -15.88
C ALA A 93 -5.19 5.55 -16.32
N TRP A 94 -5.80 5.18 -17.45
CA TRP A 94 -5.55 3.89 -18.09
C TRP A 94 -4.35 4.01 -19.02
N MET A 95 -3.42 3.07 -18.89
CA MET A 95 -2.30 2.89 -19.80
C MET A 95 -2.44 1.51 -20.44
N PRO A 96 -2.33 1.38 -21.77
CA PRO A 96 -2.28 0.07 -22.41
C PRO A 96 -1.16 -0.79 -21.81
N PRO A 97 -1.35 -2.13 -21.71
CA PRO A 97 -0.28 -3.03 -21.30
C PRO A 97 0.95 -2.88 -22.22
N LEU A 98 2.14 -2.92 -21.61
CA LEU A 98 3.43 -2.89 -22.31
C LEU A 98 3.73 -4.23 -22.99
#